data_AF-A0A954ZJH3-F1
#
_entry.id   AF-A0A954ZJH3-F1
#
_cell.length_a   1.000
_cell.length_b   1.000
_cell.length_c   1.000
_cell.angle_alpha   90.00
_cell.angle_beta   90.00
_cell.angle_gamma   90.00
#
_symmetry.space_group_name_H-M   'P 1'
#
loop_
_entity.id
_entity.type
_entity.pdbx_description
1 polymer ?
#
loop_
_entity_poly.entity_id
_entity_poly.type
_entity_poly.pdbx_seq_one_letter_code
_entity_poly.pdbx_strand_id
1 'polypeptide(L)'
;PGLLTGNIRVDADSTIDSAGGRFRWNLCCRQLACRVPDCGGCGSCTLPPNGYSKLDFILGYRYFGLDETLTINESLMTQTAPFGSIRIDDSYAVNNNFHGGELGFVWEGAWRRWTLEMLSKVALGGVQQEAILDGSTVISEVGGGTQTFPGGLLVLDPITYDRTQFGVLPELGATLGCYLTPRLRATVGYTFMFLSPVIRPGNVINTTVNGDAVNAPLTGGGTEVPEFVLNETHLWLQGLNVGLDLRW
;
A
#
# COMPACT_ATOMS: atom_id res chain seq x y z
N PRO A 1 20.67 35.30 -7.51
CA PRO A 1 19.60 35.35 -6.48
C PRO A 1 18.50 36.35 -6.86
N GLY A 2 17.24 35.91 -6.97
CA GLY A 2 16.09 36.79 -7.29
C GLY A 2 15.69 36.88 -8.77
N LEU A 3 16.26 36.05 -9.66
CA LEU A 3 15.94 36.07 -11.10
C LEU A 3 14.68 35.27 -11.47
N LEU A 4 14.25 34.36 -10.59
CA LEU A 4 13.09 33.49 -10.77
C LEU A 4 12.22 33.56 -9.51
N THR A 5 10.91 33.65 -9.69
CA THR A 5 9.89 33.50 -8.64
C THR A 5 8.88 32.48 -9.11
N GLY A 6 8.43 31.59 -8.23
CA GLY A 6 7.55 30.51 -8.65
C GLY A 6 6.91 29.78 -7.49
N ASN A 7 5.97 28.90 -7.82
CA ASN A 7 5.35 27.95 -6.90
C ASN A 7 5.66 26.52 -7.33
N ILE A 8 5.83 25.66 -6.33
CA ILE A 8 5.96 24.23 -6.50
C ILE A 8 4.72 23.59 -5.88
N ARG A 9 4.06 22.72 -6.62
CA ARG A 9 2.93 21.92 -6.17
C ARG A 9 3.30 20.45 -6.30
N VAL A 10 3.08 19.70 -5.22
CA VAL A 10 3.32 18.26 -5.17
C VAL A 10 2.00 17.60 -4.79
N ASP A 11 1.48 16.77 -5.69
CA ASP A 11 0.27 16.00 -5.49
C ASP A 11 0.64 14.51 -5.44
N ALA A 12 0.20 13.81 -4.39
CA ALA A 12 0.40 12.38 -4.22
C ALA A 12 -0.95 11.70 -4.02
N ASP A 13 -1.24 10.71 -4.86
CA ASP A 13 -2.43 9.87 -4.79
C ASP A 13 -2.03 8.41 -4.54
N SER A 14 -2.87 7.67 -3.80
CA SER A 14 -2.63 6.27 -3.47
C SER A 14 -3.96 5.54 -3.37
N THR A 15 -4.18 4.59 -4.26
CA THR A 15 -5.36 3.71 -4.25
C THR A 15 -4.96 2.30 -3.87
N ILE A 16 -5.75 1.70 -2.99
CA ILE A 16 -5.57 0.31 -2.55
C ILE A 16 -6.84 -0.44 -2.84
N ASP A 17 -6.70 -1.57 -3.50
CA ASP A 17 -7.77 -2.53 -3.73
C ASP A 17 -7.31 -3.93 -3.36
N SER A 18 -8.26 -4.76 -2.92
CA SER A 18 -7.96 -6.14 -2.59
C SER A 18 -9.18 -7.00 -2.85
N ALA A 19 -8.95 -8.14 -3.50
CA ALA A 19 -9.95 -9.14 -3.76
C ALA A 19 -9.42 -10.51 -3.35
N GLY A 20 -10.29 -11.44 -2.99
CA GLY A 20 -9.85 -12.78 -2.61
C GLY A 20 -10.99 -13.76 -2.48
N GLY A 21 -10.70 -15.01 -2.77
CA GLY A 21 -11.60 -16.14 -2.58
C GLY A 21 -10.95 -17.13 -1.63
N ARG A 22 -11.68 -17.56 -0.61
CA ARG A 22 -11.12 -18.46 0.42
C ARG A 22 -12.10 -19.51 0.88
N PHE A 23 -11.55 -20.69 1.13
CA PHE A 23 -12.21 -21.78 1.80
C PHE A 23 -11.82 -21.76 3.28
N ARG A 24 -12.83 -21.97 4.14
CA ARG A 24 -12.66 -22.03 5.59
C ARG A 24 -13.12 -23.42 6.05
N TRP A 25 -12.20 -24.22 6.56
CA TRP A 25 -12.51 -25.52 7.14
C TRP A 25 -12.43 -25.44 8.65
N ASN A 26 -13.45 -25.99 9.31
CA ASN A 26 -13.39 -26.15 10.75
C ASN A 26 -12.50 -27.34 11.10
N LEU A 27 -11.34 -27.06 11.69
CA LEU A 27 -10.43 -28.09 12.17
C LEU A 27 -10.91 -28.63 13.52
N CYS A 28 -11.43 -27.76 14.39
CA CYS A 28 -11.94 -28.17 15.69
C CYS A 28 -13.01 -27.23 16.24
N CYS A 29 -13.99 -27.82 16.92
CA CYS A 29 -14.90 -27.15 17.84
C CYS A 29 -14.84 -27.85 19.20
N ARG A 30 -14.41 -27.13 20.25
CA ARG A 30 -14.54 -27.57 21.64
C ARG A 30 -15.72 -26.84 22.28
N GLN A 31 -16.77 -27.58 22.61
CA GLN A 31 -17.99 -27.04 23.22
C GLN A 31 -18.38 -27.85 24.47
N LEU A 32 -19.19 -27.23 25.36
CA LEU A 32 -19.69 -27.77 26.63
C LEU A 32 -20.39 -29.16 26.57
N ALA A 33 -20.61 -29.72 25.38
CA ALA A 33 -21.30 -30.99 25.17
C ALA A 33 -20.57 -31.90 24.16
N CYS A 34 -19.24 -32.07 24.25
CA CYS A 34 -18.56 -33.18 23.58
C CYS A 34 -19.12 -34.51 24.17
N ARG A 35 -20.21 -35.04 23.58
CA ARG A 35 -20.79 -36.38 23.83
C ARG A 35 -20.06 -37.47 23.02
N VAL A 36 -19.01 -37.09 22.30
CA VAL A 36 -18.14 -37.97 21.50
C VAL A 36 -16.70 -37.84 22.03
N PRO A 37 -15.96 -38.96 22.16
CA PRO A 37 -14.60 -38.97 22.73
C PRO A 37 -13.59 -38.18 21.91
N ASP A 38 -13.83 -38.05 20.61
CA ASP A 38 -12.89 -37.46 19.66
C ASP A 38 -13.50 -36.22 19.02
N CYS A 39 -13.28 -35.06 19.66
CA CYS A 39 -13.52 -33.76 19.05
C CYS A 39 -12.40 -33.50 18.00
N GLY A 40 -12.45 -34.23 16.89
CA GLY A 40 -11.72 -33.97 15.64
C GLY A 40 -10.20 -33.83 15.76
N GLY A 41 -9.51 -34.70 16.51
CA GLY A 41 -8.04 -34.71 16.58
C GLY A 41 -7.41 -33.64 17.50
N CYS A 42 -8.19 -32.78 18.15
CA CYS A 42 -7.67 -31.88 19.18
C CYS A 42 -8.03 -32.44 20.57
N GLY A 43 -7.04 -32.84 21.37
CA GLY A 43 -7.16 -33.63 22.61
C GLY A 43 -8.14 -33.14 23.72
N SER A 44 -7.97 -33.66 24.94
CA SER A 44 -8.94 -33.64 26.05
C SER A 44 -9.77 -32.35 26.28
N CYS A 45 -11.05 -32.57 26.58
CA CYS A 45 -12.14 -31.57 26.68
C CYS A 45 -12.19 -30.78 28.00
N THR A 46 -11.04 -30.35 28.54
CA THR A 46 -11.00 -29.55 29.77
C THR A 46 -11.04 -28.05 29.46
N LEU A 47 -12.24 -27.52 29.17
CA LEU A 47 -12.48 -26.06 29.14
C LEU A 47 -13.08 -25.59 30.48
N PRO A 48 -12.87 -24.33 30.91
CA PRO A 48 -13.56 -23.77 32.07
C PRO A 48 -15.08 -23.78 31.86
N PRO A 49 -15.89 -23.87 32.94
CA PRO A 49 -17.35 -23.74 32.81
C PRO A 49 -17.72 -22.41 32.15
N ASN A 50 -18.55 -22.47 31.10
CA ASN A 50 -19.01 -21.33 30.25
C ASN A 50 -18.01 -20.79 29.22
N GLY A 51 -17.39 -21.66 28.43
CA GLY A 51 -16.57 -21.25 27.30
C GLY A 51 -16.63 -22.19 26.10
N TYR A 52 -16.24 -21.70 24.93
CA TYR A 52 -15.99 -22.50 23.73
C TYR A 52 -14.67 -22.07 23.09
N SER A 53 -14.06 -22.99 22.34
CA SER A 53 -12.88 -22.70 21.52
C SER A 53 -13.08 -23.33 20.15
N LYS A 54 -12.84 -22.56 19.11
CA LYS A 54 -12.98 -22.99 17.72
C LYS A 54 -11.72 -22.62 16.96
N LEU A 55 -11.23 -23.55 16.14
CA LEU A 55 -10.09 -23.34 15.25
C LEU A 55 -10.50 -23.68 13.83
N ASP A 56 -10.39 -22.70 12.95
CA ASP A 56 -10.63 -22.85 11.52
C ASP A 56 -9.33 -22.64 10.75
N PHE A 57 -9.13 -23.43 9.70
CA PHE A 57 -8.08 -23.23 8.72
C PHE A 57 -8.64 -22.53 7.49
N ILE A 58 -7.85 -21.64 6.91
CA ILE A 58 -8.15 -20.90 5.70
C ILE A 58 -7.14 -21.32 4.63
N LEU A 59 -7.65 -21.63 3.43
CA LEU A 59 -6.86 -21.69 2.21
C LEU A 59 -7.58 -20.91 1.13
N GLY A 60 -6.88 -20.09 0.38
CA GLY A 60 -7.50 -19.28 -0.64
C GLY A 60 -6.50 -18.68 -1.60
N TYR A 61 -7.03 -17.73 -2.37
CA TYR A 61 -6.29 -16.87 -3.27
C TYR A 61 -6.56 -15.43 -2.90
N ARG A 62 -5.52 -14.60 -3.00
CA ARG A 62 -5.58 -13.18 -2.69
C ARG A 62 -4.92 -12.36 -3.80
N TYR A 63 -5.65 -11.32 -4.19
CA TYR A 63 -5.19 -10.21 -4.99
C TYR A 63 -5.09 -8.95 -4.12
N PHE A 64 -4.04 -8.17 -4.33
CA PHE A 64 -3.85 -6.88 -3.70
C PHE A 64 -3.20 -5.94 -4.70
N GLY A 65 -3.91 -4.87 -5.06
CA GLY A 65 -3.43 -3.78 -5.90
C GLY A 65 -3.04 -2.58 -5.05
N LEU A 66 -1.91 -1.96 -5.40
CA LEU A 66 -1.48 -0.67 -4.88
C LEU A 66 -1.02 0.16 -6.07
N ASP A 67 -1.80 1.19 -6.39
CA ASP A 67 -1.45 2.18 -7.39
C ASP A 67 -1.12 3.48 -6.67
N GLU A 68 0.09 3.98 -6.90
CA GLU A 68 0.57 5.26 -6.36
C GLU A 68 0.94 6.18 -7.53
N THR A 69 0.46 7.41 -7.51
CA THR A 69 0.85 8.45 -8.47
C THR A 69 1.39 9.65 -7.72
N LEU A 70 2.55 10.15 -8.13
CA LEU A 70 3.14 11.39 -7.64
C LEU A 70 3.34 12.33 -8.82
N THR A 71 2.81 13.54 -8.70
CA THR A 71 2.99 14.58 -9.71
C THR A 71 3.60 15.82 -9.06
N ILE A 72 4.69 16.32 -9.65
CA ILE A 72 5.38 17.52 -9.23
C ILE A 72 5.20 18.55 -10.35
N ASN A 73 4.64 19.70 -10.00
CA ASN A 73 4.36 20.79 -10.91
C ASN A 73 5.13 22.01 -10.41
N GLU A 74 6.02 22.53 -11.23
CA GLU A 74 6.74 23.78 -10.96
C GLU A 74 6.28 24.84 -11.94
N SER A 75 5.96 26.02 -11.45
CA SER A 75 5.73 27.19 -12.29
C SER A 75 6.63 28.30 -11.83
N LEU A 76 7.55 28.69 -12.70
CA LEU A 76 8.57 29.68 -12.49
C LEU A 76 8.32 30.84 -13.45
N MET A 77 8.52 32.06 -12.97
CA MET A 77 8.47 33.28 -13.77
C MET A 77 9.81 34.00 -13.67
N THR A 78 10.35 34.40 -14.83
CA THR A 78 11.56 35.22 -14.89
C THR A 78 11.24 36.65 -14.46
N GLN A 79 12.06 37.21 -13.57
CA GLN A 79 11.92 38.59 -13.10
C GLN A 79 12.77 39.59 -13.91
N THR A 80 13.48 39.11 -14.93
CA THR A 80 14.31 39.91 -15.84
C THR A 80 13.82 39.75 -17.26
N ALA A 81 13.67 40.88 -17.98
CA ALA A 81 13.21 40.88 -19.36
C ALA A 81 14.14 40.08 -20.30
N PRO A 82 13.59 39.35 -21.29
CA PRO A 82 12.16 39.16 -21.55
C PRO A 82 11.50 38.31 -20.46
N PHE A 83 10.33 38.78 -19.99
CA PHE A 83 9.51 38.02 -19.05
C PHE A 83 9.12 36.69 -19.70
N GLY A 84 9.19 35.61 -18.96
CA GLY A 84 8.84 34.28 -19.45
C GLY A 84 8.37 33.42 -18.29
N SER A 85 7.45 32.51 -18.60
CA SER A 85 7.01 31.48 -17.66
C SER A 85 7.59 30.14 -18.08
N ILE A 86 8.23 29.46 -17.14
CA ILE A 86 8.70 28.09 -17.28
C ILE A 86 7.77 27.23 -16.43
N ARG A 87 7.12 26.25 -17.04
CA ARG A 87 6.33 25.23 -16.36
C ARG A 87 7.02 23.89 -16.53
N ILE A 88 7.26 23.20 -15.43
CA ILE A 88 7.89 21.88 -15.41
C ILE A 88 6.88 20.92 -14.77
N ASP A 89 6.62 19.82 -15.45
CA ASP A 89 5.71 18.77 -15.00
C ASP A 89 6.49 17.46 -14.97
N ASP A 90 6.67 16.89 -13.79
CA ASP A 90 7.25 15.57 -13.57
C ASP A 90 6.19 14.63 -12.96
N SER A 91 6.05 13.43 -13.49
CA SER A 91 5.08 12.43 -13.05
C SER A 91 5.70 11.06 -12.85
N TYR A 92 5.29 10.41 -11.76
CA TYR A 92 5.73 9.11 -11.32
C TYR A 92 4.49 8.26 -11.04
N ALA A 93 4.21 7.29 -11.90
CA ALA A 93 3.15 6.32 -11.69
C ALA A 93 3.78 4.97 -11.35
N VAL A 94 3.36 4.36 -10.25
CA VAL A 94 3.85 3.06 -9.79
C VAL A 94 2.67 2.16 -9.45
N ASN A 95 2.61 1.00 -10.10
CA ASN A 95 1.57 0.00 -9.89
C ASN A 95 2.20 -1.26 -9.31
N ASN A 96 1.64 -1.77 -8.21
CA ASN A 96 2.05 -3.02 -7.59
C ASN A 96 0.86 -3.97 -7.51
N ASN A 97 0.91 -5.04 -8.29
CA ASN A 97 -0.13 -6.05 -8.36
C ASN A 97 0.37 -7.36 -7.74
N PHE A 98 -0.10 -7.68 -6.54
CA PHE A 98 0.20 -8.93 -5.87
C PHE A 98 -0.85 -10.00 -6.17
N HIS A 99 -0.39 -11.17 -6.60
CA HIS A 99 -1.21 -12.35 -6.83
C HIS A 99 -0.60 -13.54 -6.09
N GLY A 100 -1.33 -14.12 -5.12
CA GLY A 100 -0.78 -15.19 -4.30
C GLY A 100 -1.82 -16.11 -3.68
N GLY A 101 -1.36 -17.30 -3.30
CA GLY A 101 -2.12 -18.21 -2.46
C GLY A 101 -2.09 -17.73 -1.01
N GLU A 102 -3.23 -17.70 -0.35
CA GLU A 102 -3.32 -17.40 1.09
C GLU A 102 -3.57 -18.66 1.91
N LEU A 103 -2.91 -18.73 3.05
CA LEU A 103 -3.11 -19.76 4.07
C LEU A 103 -3.19 -19.11 5.43
N GLY A 104 -4.03 -19.63 6.31
CA GLY A 104 -4.19 -19.01 7.62
C GLY A 104 -5.05 -19.79 8.59
N PHE A 105 -5.18 -19.24 9.79
CA PHE A 105 -5.96 -19.78 10.88
C PHE A 105 -6.85 -18.68 11.47
N VAL A 106 -8.06 -19.08 11.86
CA VAL A 106 -8.94 -18.28 12.70
C VAL A 106 -9.17 -19.03 13.98
N TRP A 107 -8.82 -18.42 15.09
CA TRP A 107 -9.13 -18.94 16.41
C TRP A 107 -10.18 -18.06 17.07
N GLU A 108 -11.26 -18.67 17.53
CA GLU A 108 -12.32 -18.01 18.28
C GLU A 108 -12.44 -18.66 19.66
N GLY A 109 -12.30 -17.86 20.71
CA GLY A 109 -12.47 -18.28 22.09
C GLY A 109 -13.51 -17.42 22.78
N ALA A 110 -14.39 -18.04 23.57
CA ALA A 110 -15.26 -17.32 24.48
C ALA A 110 -15.07 -17.81 25.91
N TRP A 111 -15.08 -16.87 26.84
CA TRP A 111 -15.07 -17.16 28.27
C TRP A 111 -15.97 -16.19 29.02
N ARG A 112 -17.07 -16.71 29.57
CA ARG A 112 -18.11 -15.93 30.26
C ARG A 112 -18.65 -14.79 29.38
N ARG A 113 -18.29 -13.55 29.71
CA ARG A 113 -18.71 -12.33 29.01
C ARG A 113 -17.73 -11.87 27.93
N TRP A 114 -16.55 -12.49 27.85
CA TRP A 114 -15.51 -12.11 26.92
C TRP A 114 -15.45 -13.05 25.73
N THR A 115 -15.22 -12.48 24.56
CA THR A 115 -14.98 -13.20 23.31
C THR A 115 -13.70 -12.67 22.69
N LEU A 116 -12.84 -13.54 22.20
CA LEU A 116 -11.63 -13.16 21.49
C LEU A 116 -11.59 -13.93 20.17
N GLU A 117 -11.41 -13.20 19.08
CA GLU A 117 -11.18 -13.74 17.75
C GLU A 117 -9.79 -13.31 17.29
N MET A 118 -8.97 -14.26 16.89
CA MET A 118 -7.63 -14.04 16.35
C MET A 118 -7.58 -14.57 14.92
N LEU A 119 -7.22 -13.71 13.99
CA LEU A 119 -6.95 -14.04 12.60
C LEU A 119 -5.44 -13.98 12.38
N SER A 120 -4.89 -15.03 11.78
CA SER A 120 -3.50 -15.01 11.31
C SER A 120 -3.47 -15.68 9.95
N LYS A 121 -3.12 -14.93 8.91
CA LYS A 121 -2.96 -15.47 7.56
C LYS A 121 -1.75 -14.88 6.89
N VAL A 122 -1.22 -15.61 5.92
CA VAL A 122 -0.11 -15.20 5.08
C VAL A 122 -0.44 -15.55 3.65
N ALA A 123 -0.27 -14.58 2.75
CA ALA A 123 -0.32 -14.84 1.33
C ALA A 123 1.10 -14.84 0.75
N LEU A 124 1.40 -15.83 -0.08
CA LEU A 124 2.68 -16.01 -0.76
C LEU A 124 2.40 -16.04 -2.26
N GLY A 125 3.16 -15.25 -3.03
CA GLY A 125 2.83 -15.04 -4.43
C GLY A 125 3.85 -14.22 -5.20
N GLY A 126 3.46 -13.76 -6.38
CA GLY A 126 4.22 -12.81 -7.18
C GLY A 126 3.66 -11.41 -7.03
N VAL A 127 4.54 -10.42 -6.91
CA VAL A 127 4.24 -8.99 -7.07
C VAL A 127 4.75 -8.59 -8.44
N GLN A 128 3.84 -8.16 -9.31
CA GLN A 128 4.18 -7.46 -10.56
C GLN A 128 4.28 -5.99 -10.23
N GLN A 129 5.43 -5.40 -10.56
CA GLN A 129 5.77 -4.03 -10.24
C GLN A 129 6.05 -3.30 -11.55
N GLU A 130 5.27 -2.26 -11.81
CA GLU A 130 5.41 -1.41 -12.97
C GLU A 130 5.66 0.03 -12.51
N ALA A 131 6.65 0.70 -13.09
CA ALA A 131 6.91 2.11 -12.84
C ALA A 131 7.02 2.85 -14.18
N ILE A 132 6.26 3.93 -14.31
CA ILE A 132 6.23 4.80 -15.47
C ILE A 132 6.65 6.19 -14.99
N LEU A 133 7.75 6.68 -15.56
CA LEU A 133 8.32 7.99 -15.30
C LEU A 133 8.14 8.84 -16.54
N ASP A 134 7.53 10.01 -16.41
CA ASP A 134 7.38 10.94 -17.51
C ASP A 134 7.60 12.38 -17.05
N GLY A 135 8.21 13.20 -17.89
CA GLY A 135 8.60 14.57 -17.57
C GLY A 135 8.51 15.48 -18.79
N SER A 136 8.05 16.72 -18.59
CA SER A 136 7.97 17.72 -19.65
C SER A 136 8.23 19.13 -19.14
N THR A 137 8.84 19.95 -20.00
CA THR A 137 9.12 21.37 -19.72
C THR A 137 8.52 22.25 -20.79
N VAL A 138 7.69 23.20 -20.39
CA VAL A 138 7.07 24.20 -21.27
C VAL A 138 7.64 25.57 -20.94
N ILE A 139 8.25 26.20 -21.94
CA ILE A 139 8.80 27.55 -21.84
C ILE A 139 7.94 28.48 -22.70
N SER A 140 7.38 29.52 -22.09
CA SER A 140 6.63 30.57 -22.77
C SER A 140 7.31 31.92 -22.55
N GLU A 141 7.76 32.56 -23.63
CA GLU A 141 8.37 33.88 -23.60
C GLU A 141 7.34 34.97 -23.95
N VAL A 142 7.34 36.10 -23.23
CA VAL A 142 6.47 37.23 -23.53
C VAL A 142 6.89 37.88 -24.84
N GLY A 143 6.03 37.78 -25.86
CA GLY A 143 6.32 38.23 -27.23
C GLY A 143 6.93 37.14 -28.13
N GLY A 144 7.20 35.95 -27.58
CA GLY A 144 7.59 34.73 -28.31
C GLY A 144 6.45 33.71 -28.39
N GLY A 145 6.72 32.58 -29.04
CA GLY A 145 5.83 31.41 -29.02
C GLY A 145 6.09 30.52 -27.80
N THR A 146 5.14 29.65 -27.47
CA THR A 146 5.32 28.59 -26.47
C THR A 146 6.08 27.41 -27.09
N GLN A 147 7.13 26.95 -26.43
CA GLN A 147 7.90 25.77 -26.81
C GLN A 147 7.81 24.70 -25.72
N THR A 148 7.58 23.45 -26.12
CA THR A 148 7.56 22.29 -25.22
C THR A 148 8.76 21.42 -25.52
N PHE A 149 9.51 21.09 -24.49
CA PHE A 149 10.66 20.20 -24.53
C PHE A 149 10.32 18.89 -23.81
N PRO A 150 10.71 17.73 -24.37
CA PRO A 150 10.66 16.48 -23.64
C PRO A 150 11.66 16.54 -22.47
N GLY A 151 11.26 16.01 -21.33
CA GLY A 151 12.04 16.04 -20.08
C GLY A 151 11.61 17.13 -19.12
N GLY A 152 11.47 16.76 -17.85
CA GLY A 152 11.27 17.64 -16.71
C GLY A 152 12.55 17.80 -15.88
N LEU A 153 12.42 18.29 -14.66
CA LEU A 153 13.56 18.56 -13.78
C LEU A 153 14.15 17.26 -13.23
N LEU A 154 13.27 16.29 -12.93
CA LEU A 154 13.64 15.03 -12.29
C LEU A 154 13.52 13.82 -13.23
N VAL A 155 12.77 13.93 -14.32
CA VAL A 155 12.65 12.90 -15.36
C VAL A 155 13.03 13.48 -16.71
N LEU A 156 14.26 13.25 -17.18
CA LEU A 156 14.72 13.80 -18.46
C LEU A 156 14.15 13.05 -19.68
N ASP A 157 13.98 11.74 -19.57
CA ASP A 157 13.42 10.89 -20.62
C ASP A 157 12.37 9.95 -20.02
N PRO A 158 11.30 9.63 -20.77
CA PRO A 158 10.29 8.70 -20.30
C PRO A 158 10.88 7.30 -20.15
N ILE A 159 10.77 6.73 -18.94
CA ILE A 159 11.28 5.39 -18.64
C ILE A 159 10.12 4.54 -18.15
N THR A 160 9.98 3.35 -18.74
CA THR A 160 9.09 2.30 -18.26
C THR A 160 9.93 1.16 -17.69
N TYR A 161 9.57 0.73 -16.48
CA TYR A 161 10.19 -0.38 -15.80
C TYR A 161 9.12 -1.40 -15.42
N ASP A 162 9.37 -2.67 -15.74
CA ASP A 162 8.52 -3.80 -15.35
C ASP A 162 9.39 -4.89 -14.71
N ARG A 163 8.94 -5.41 -13.56
CA ARG A 163 9.59 -6.52 -12.89
C ARG A 163 8.58 -7.32 -12.09
N THR A 164 8.76 -8.64 -12.08
CA THR A 164 8.04 -9.55 -11.17
C THR A 164 8.97 -10.08 -10.10
N GLN A 165 8.53 -10.04 -8.85
CA GLN A 165 9.25 -10.61 -7.71
C GLN A 165 8.36 -11.47 -6.83
N PHE A 166 8.98 -12.36 -6.06
CA PHE A 166 8.25 -13.08 -5.02
C PHE A 166 7.91 -12.14 -3.87
N GLY A 167 6.65 -12.15 -3.43
CA GLY A 167 6.17 -11.35 -2.33
C GLY A 167 5.44 -12.14 -1.27
N VAL A 168 5.39 -11.55 -0.08
CA VAL A 168 4.79 -12.09 1.12
C VAL A 168 3.89 -11.02 1.73
N LEU A 169 2.64 -11.39 1.98
CA LEU A 169 1.60 -10.50 2.52
C LEU A 169 0.95 -11.14 3.76
N PRO A 170 1.58 -11.04 4.95
CA PRO A 170 0.97 -11.43 6.21
C PRO A 170 -0.10 -10.45 6.68
N GLU A 171 -1.14 -11.00 7.30
CA GLU A 171 -2.22 -10.26 7.96
C GLU A 171 -2.54 -10.88 9.31
N LEU A 172 -2.57 -10.04 10.34
CA LEU A 172 -2.90 -10.37 11.70
C LEU A 172 -4.10 -9.54 12.15
N GLY A 173 -5.09 -10.19 12.73
CA GLY A 173 -6.28 -9.53 13.28
C GLY A 173 -6.56 -10.03 14.68
N ALA A 174 -6.96 -9.13 15.57
CA ALA A 174 -7.41 -9.46 16.91
C ALA A 174 -8.69 -8.68 17.20
N THR A 175 -9.77 -9.37 17.53
CA THR A 175 -11.05 -8.76 17.92
C THR A 175 -11.45 -9.22 19.30
N LEU A 176 -11.45 -8.29 20.25
CA LEU A 176 -11.95 -8.49 21.59
C LEU A 176 -13.40 -8.02 21.67
N GLY A 177 -14.27 -8.84 22.26
CA GLY A 177 -15.66 -8.50 22.52
C GLY A 177 -16.03 -8.74 23.98
N CYS A 178 -16.95 -7.92 24.49
CA CYS A 178 -17.49 -8.01 25.83
C CYS A 178 -19.01 -7.87 25.81
N TYR A 179 -19.72 -8.83 26.40
CA TYR A 179 -21.16 -8.73 26.67
C TYR A 179 -21.38 -7.80 27.86
N LEU A 180 -21.83 -6.57 27.59
CA LEU A 180 -22.20 -5.58 28.61
C LEU A 180 -23.53 -5.97 29.27
N THR A 181 -24.46 -6.49 28.46
CA THR A 181 -25.70 -7.12 28.90
C THR A 181 -25.92 -8.40 28.09
N PRO A 182 -26.89 -9.27 28.46
CA PRO A 182 -27.20 -10.47 27.66
C PRO A 182 -27.61 -10.18 26.21
N ARG A 183 -27.96 -8.92 25.89
CA ARG A 183 -28.42 -8.48 24.58
C ARG A 183 -27.46 -7.50 23.90
N LEU A 184 -26.52 -6.91 24.64
CA LEU A 184 -25.60 -5.87 24.14
C LEU A 184 -24.16 -6.37 24.21
N ARG A 185 -23.50 -6.45 23.05
CA ARG A 185 -22.10 -6.82 22.91
C ARG A 185 -21.30 -5.65 22.34
N ALA A 186 -20.26 -5.22 23.03
CA ALA A 186 -19.28 -4.29 22.51
C ALA A 186 -18.09 -5.05 21.91
N THR A 187 -17.52 -4.55 20.82
CA THR A 187 -16.35 -5.13 20.16
C THR A 187 -15.30 -4.07 19.85
N VAL A 188 -14.04 -4.43 20.02
CA VAL A 188 -12.87 -3.65 19.60
C VAL A 188 -11.96 -4.59 18.81
N GLY A 189 -11.66 -4.22 17.57
CA GLY A 189 -10.81 -4.96 16.66
C GLY A 189 -9.57 -4.17 16.29
N TYR A 190 -8.47 -4.87 16.07
CA TYR A 190 -7.25 -4.34 15.50
C TYR A 190 -6.78 -5.27 14.37
N THR A 191 -6.43 -4.67 13.23
CA THR A 191 -5.91 -5.37 12.06
C THR A 191 -4.57 -4.79 11.69
N PHE A 192 -3.58 -5.65 11.47
CA PHE A 192 -2.26 -5.33 10.98
C PHE A 192 -2.01 -6.12 9.70
N MET A 193 -1.55 -5.45 8.65
CA MET A 193 -1.17 -6.07 7.39
C MET A 193 0.20 -5.54 6.98
N PHE A 194 1.00 -6.40 6.39
CA PHE A 194 2.33 -6.04 5.91
C PHE A 194 2.56 -6.64 4.53
N LEU A 195 3.07 -5.85 3.59
CA LEU A 195 3.37 -6.29 2.22
C LEU A 195 4.85 -6.03 1.91
N SER A 196 5.51 -7.04 1.35
CA SER A 196 6.90 -6.95 0.88
C SER A 196 7.15 -7.91 -0.28
N PRO A 197 7.92 -7.54 -1.32
CA PRO A 197 8.45 -6.20 -1.61
C PRO A 197 7.44 -5.31 -2.35
N VAL A 198 7.55 -3.99 -2.19
CA VAL A 198 6.72 -2.97 -2.89
C VAL A 198 7.61 -1.85 -3.42
N ILE A 199 7.34 -1.37 -4.64
CA ILE A 199 7.93 -0.13 -5.17
C ILE A 199 7.01 1.03 -4.82
N ARG A 200 7.60 2.13 -4.35
CA ARG A 200 6.87 3.36 -4.02
C ARG A 200 7.51 4.57 -4.71
N PRO A 201 6.73 5.55 -5.19
CA PRO A 201 7.26 6.67 -5.97
C PRO A 201 8.28 7.50 -5.18
N GLY A 202 8.09 7.66 -3.86
CA GLY A 202 9.03 8.40 -3.01
C GLY A 202 10.45 7.80 -2.94
N ASN A 203 10.61 6.52 -3.25
CA ASN A 203 11.91 5.85 -3.29
C ASN A 203 12.55 5.82 -4.69
N VAL A 204 11.81 6.28 -5.70
CA VAL A 204 12.25 6.38 -7.09
C VAL A 204 12.83 7.77 -7.38
N ILE A 205 12.52 8.76 -6.55
CA ILE A 205 13.05 10.12 -6.70
C ILE A 205 14.50 10.15 -6.23
N ASN A 206 15.42 10.27 -7.19
CA ASN A 206 16.76 10.70 -6.86
C ASN A 206 16.77 12.23 -6.67
N THR A 207 16.94 12.68 -5.44
CA THR A 207 16.94 14.11 -5.07
C THR A 207 18.26 14.82 -5.42
N THR A 208 19.26 14.13 -5.97
CA THR A 208 20.45 14.79 -6.52
C THR A 208 20.11 15.48 -7.83
N VAL A 209 19.51 16.66 -7.73
CA VAL A 209 19.31 17.58 -8.85
C VAL A 209 20.67 18.12 -9.27
N ASN A 210 21.15 17.73 -10.46
CA ASN A 210 22.27 18.42 -11.08
C ASN A 210 21.74 19.73 -11.67
N GLY A 211 22.20 20.87 -11.14
CA GLY A 211 21.78 22.21 -11.61
C GLY A 211 22.07 22.47 -13.09
N ASP A 212 22.94 21.69 -13.72
CA ASP A 212 23.22 21.75 -15.16
C ASP A 212 22.10 21.12 -16.02
N ALA A 213 21.25 20.26 -15.44
CA ALA A 213 20.12 19.63 -16.13
C ALA A 213 19.00 20.62 -16.50
N VAL A 214 18.86 21.73 -15.74
CA VAL A 214 17.92 22.82 -16.05
C VAL A 214 18.25 23.50 -17.38
N ASN A 215 19.53 23.46 -17.79
CA ASN A 215 20.01 24.01 -19.06
C ASN A 215 20.18 22.94 -20.15
N ALA A 216 19.96 21.66 -19.86
CA ALA A 216 20.17 20.55 -20.78
C ALA A 216 19.41 20.66 -22.11
N PRO A 217 18.18 21.21 -22.19
CA PRO A 217 17.50 21.42 -23.47
C PRO A 217 18.22 22.41 -24.40
N LEU A 218 19.10 23.27 -23.86
CA LEU A 218 19.73 24.38 -24.56
C LEU A 218 21.20 24.12 -24.95
N THR A 219 21.90 23.18 -24.30
CA THR A 219 23.36 23.02 -24.47
C THR A 219 23.81 21.69 -25.06
N GLY A 220 22.91 20.70 -25.23
CA GLY A 220 23.26 19.42 -25.87
C GLY A 220 24.43 18.68 -25.20
N GLY A 221 24.68 18.95 -23.91
CA GLY A 221 25.75 18.36 -23.14
C GLY A 221 25.28 17.07 -22.46
N GLY A 222 25.93 15.95 -22.79
CA GLY A 222 25.73 14.67 -22.12
C GLY A 222 25.98 14.81 -20.62
N THR A 223 24.91 14.90 -19.85
CA THR A 223 24.96 14.99 -18.39
C THR A 223 24.72 13.58 -17.89
N GLU A 224 25.62 13.04 -17.05
CA GLU A 224 25.41 11.74 -16.40
C GLU A 224 24.08 11.78 -15.66
N VAL A 225 23.11 11.05 -16.21
CA VAL A 225 21.79 10.87 -15.61
C VAL A 225 22.00 10.08 -14.32
N PRO A 226 21.51 10.56 -13.16
CA PRO A 226 21.57 9.77 -11.95
C PRO A 226 20.93 8.40 -12.22
N GLU A 227 21.71 7.33 -11.99
CA GLU A 227 21.26 5.96 -12.17
C GLU A 227 19.99 5.73 -11.35
N PHE A 228 18.94 5.23 -12.00
CA PHE A 228 17.71 4.82 -11.33
C PHE A 228 18.03 3.69 -10.35
N VAL A 229 18.03 3.98 -9.05
CA VAL A 229 18.22 2.98 -7.99
C VAL A 229 16.86 2.65 -7.38
N LEU A 230 16.33 1.51 -7.76
CA LEU A 230 15.06 0.99 -7.26
C LEU A 230 15.27 0.41 -5.85
N ASN A 231 14.88 1.17 -4.82
CA ASN A 231 14.87 0.68 -3.45
C ASN A 231 13.49 0.12 -3.09
N GLU A 232 13.39 -1.21 -3.04
CA GLU A 232 12.22 -1.93 -2.54
C GLU A 232 11.95 -1.56 -1.08
N THR A 233 10.68 -1.31 -0.75
CA THR A 233 10.25 -0.99 0.62
C THR A 233 9.17 -1.94 1.09
N HIS A 234 8.70 -1.69 2.31
CA HIS A 234 7.61 -2.44 2.92
C HIS A 234 6.45 -1.51 3.22
N LEU A 235 5.24 -1.97 2.94
CA LEU A 235 4.01 -1.29 3.33
C LEU A 235 3.46 -1.96 4.59
N TRP A 236 3.10 -1.18 5.60
CA TRP A 236 2.37 -1.66 6.77
C TRP A 236 1.07 -0.87 6.95
N LEU A 237 -0.03 -1.58 7.14
CA LEU A 237 -1.36 -1.01 7.33
C LEU A 237 -1.88 -1.41 8.71
N GLN A 238 -2.47 -0.45 9.41
CA GLN A 238 -3.11 -0.66 10.71
C GLN A 238 -4.54 -0.16 10.66
N GLY A 239 -5.47 -0.96 11.18
CA GLY A 239 -6.88 -0.63 11.27
C GLY A 239 -7.40 -0.86 12.68
N LEU A 240 -8.17 0.09 13.20
CA LEU A 240 -8.94 -0.06 14.43
C LEU A 240 -10.43 -0.13 14.07
N ASN A 241 -11.15 -1.09 14.64
CA ASN A 241 -12.59 -1.21 14.50
C ASN A 241 -13.24 -1.18 15.89
N VAL A 242 -14.35 -0.46 16.03
CA VAL A 242 -15.16 -0.43 17.25
C VAL A 242 -16.61 -0.65 16.86
N GLY A 243 -17.29 -1.57 17.55
CA GLY A 243 -18.66 -1.95 17.23
C GLY A 243 -19.53 -2.21 18.46
N LEU A 244 -20.84 -2.11 18.27
CA LEU A 244 -21.88 -2.50 19.21
C LEU A 244 -22.92 -3.35 18.47
N ASP A 245 -23.19 -4.54 18.99
CA ASP A 245 -24.20 -5.49 18.50
C ASP A 245 -25.32 -5.60 19.54
N LEU A 246 -26.56 -5.31 19.12
CA LEU A 246 -27.77 -5.43 19.94
C LEU A 246 -28.67 -6.52 19.34
N ARG A 247 -28.96 -7.54 20.14
CA ARG A 247 -29.86 -8.64 19.76
C ARG A 247 -31.20 -8.50 20.48
N TRP A 248 -32.28 -8.44 19.71
CA TRP A 248 -33.66 -8.31 20.20
C TRP A 248 -34.42 -9.64 20.16
#